data_AF-A0A1F4QPP4-F1
#
_entry.id   AF-A0A1F4QPP4-F1
#
_cell.length_a   1.000
_cell.length_b   1.000
_cell.length_c   1.000
_cell.angle_alpha   90.00
_cell.angle_beta   90.00
_cell.angle_gamma   90.00
#
_symmetry.space_group_name_H-M   'P 1'
#
loop_
_entity.id
_entity.type
_entity.pdbx_description
1 polymer ?
#
loop_
_entity_poly.entity_id
_entity_poly.type
_entity_poly.pdbx_seq_one_letter_code
_entity_poly.pdbx_strand_id
1 'polypeptide(L)'
;MKKLFILLGTLSLVTFTYTKVDIFEVISQGKLEKVKRMVLIDGPKVLKSTNQSHETTLLHAIKEGNQEIIKYIIESEQVDLNKASSWHLTPLMLAAKENQIETVKLLVKAKANIHIVLDTFKLGDWIQPPNSHSAFSLADQYGHSEIKEYLEPLLGFTPDSSRLQLLKQHVKALTEMGYMSHDLAYPYN
;
A
#
# COMPACT_ATOMS: atom_id res chain seq x y z
N MET A 1 -37.56 13.92 54.76
CA MET A 1 -37.46 13.87 53.28
C MET A 1 -36.23 14.64 52.81
N LYS A 2 -35.04 14.02 52.91
CA LYS A 2 -33.78 14.53 52.32
C LYS A 2 -32.98 13.29 51.91
N LYS A 3 -32.87 13.05 50.61
CA LYS A 3 -31.91 12.18 49.88
C LYS A 3 -32.56 11.72 48.56
N LEU A 4 -32.56 12.57 47.53
CA LEU A 4 -32.84 12.12 46.15
C LEU A 4 -32.25 13.02 45.04
N PHE A 5 -31.16 13.75 45.29
CA PHE A 5 -30.64 14.71 44.29
C PHE A 5 -29.17 14.52 43.91
N ILE A 6 -28.64 13.28 43.92
CA ILE A 6 -27.21 13.06 43.60
C ILE A 6 -26.95 12.34 42.26
N LEU A 7 -27.95 11.83 41.55
CA LEU A 7 -27.70 11.00 40.35
C LEU A 7 -27.74 11.71 38.98
N LEU A 8 -28.07 12.99 38.91
CA LEU A 8 -28.10 13.73 37.63
C LEU A 8 -26.82 14.55 37.35
N GLY A 9 -25.97 14.76 38.35
CA GLY A 9 -24.78 15.61 38.23
C GLY A 9 -23.53 14.93 37.65
N THR A 10 -23.47 13.59 37.63
CA THR A 10 -22.29 12.86 37.15
C THR A 10 -22.38 12.45 35.68
N LEU A 11 -23.56 12.47 35.06
CA LEU A 11 -23.71 12.13 33.65
C LEU A 11 -23.19 13.26 32.73
N SER A 12 -23.18 14.50 33.21
CA SER A 12 -22.66 15.65 32.46
C SER A 12 -21.14 15.83 32.53
N LEU A 13 -20.43 15.11 33.41
CA LEU A 13 -18.99 15.30 33.64
C LEU A 13 -18.09 14.33 32.83
N VAL A 14 -18.70 13.43 32.05
CA VAL A 14 -17.98 12.60 31.06
C VAL A 14 -18.22 13.10 29.65
N THR A 15 -18.47 14.39 29.46
CA THR A 15 -17.99 15.05 28.25
C THR A 15 -16.50 15.33 28.45
N PHE A 16 -15.72 14.24 28.58
CA PHE A 16 -14.28 14.26 28.42
C PHE A 16 -14.02 15.10 27.17
N THR A 17 -13.22 16.14 27.29
CA THR A 17 -12.91 17.03 26.18
C THR A 17 -12.52 16.17 24.98
N TYR A 18 -13.45 15.98 24.05
CA TYR A 18 -13.22 15.26 22.82
C TYR A 18 -12.46 16.23 21.94
N THR A 19 -11.18 16.46 22.28
CA THR A 19 -10.26 16.99 21.30
C THR A 19 -10.29 15.95 20.20
N LYS A 20 -10.83 16.33 19.05
CA LYS A 20 -10.91 15.47 17.88
C LYS A 20 -9.48 15.13 17.49
N VAL A 21 -8.97 14.03 18.03
CA VAL A 21 -7.61 13.57 17.77
C VAL A 21 -7.56 13.11 16.33
N ASP A 22 -6.53 13.52 15.60
CA ASP A 22 -6.33 13.08 14.24
C ASP A 22 -5.90 11.60 14.22
N ILE A 23 -6.53 10.79 13.37
CA ILE A 23 -6.20 9.37 13.23
C ILE A 23 -4.75 9.18 12.76
N PHE A 24 -4.21 10.09 11.96
CA PHE A 24 -2.83 10.05 11.49
C PHE A 24 -1.83 10.19 12.65
N GLU A 25 -2.11 11.08 13.60
CA GLU A 25 -1.29 11.24 14.82
C GLU A 25 -1.30 9.96 15.66
N VAL A 26 -2.47 9.32 15.79
CA VAL A 26 -2.62 8.08 16.56
C VAL A 26 -1.86 6.92 15.91
N ILE A 27 -1.86 6.85 14.57
CA ILE A 27 -1.14 5.84 13.80
C ILE A 27 0.38 6.04 13.93
N SER A 28 0.88 7.27 13.79
CA SER A 28 2.32 7.56 13.98
C SER A 28 2.78 7.27 15.42
N GLN A 29 1.89 7.31 16.41
CA GLN A 29 2.20 6.90 17.78
C GLN A 29 2.14 5.37 17.99
N GLY A 30 1.73 4.59 16.99
CA GLY A 30 1.61 3.13 17.08
C GLY A 30 0.52 2.63 18.03
N LYS A 31 -0.48 3.47 18.37
CA LYS A 31 -1.48 3.16 19.41
C LYS A 31 -2.72 2.44 18.84
N LEU A 32 -2.59 1.15 18.53
CA LEU A 32 -3.68 0.33 17.97
C LEU A 32 -5.00 0.46 18.74
N GLU A 33 -4.96 0.38 20.07
CA GLU A 33 -6.18 0.46 20.90
C GLU A 33 -6.89 1.82 20.80
N LYS A 34 -6.15 2.89 20.52
CA LYS A 34 -6.74 4.21 20.28
C LYS A 34 -7.33 4.28 18.87
N VAL A 35 -6.71 3.67 17.86
CA VAL A 35 -7.30 3.51 16.51
C VAL A 35 -8.64 2.76 16.59
N LYS A 36 -8.67 1.62 17.29
CA LYS A 36 -9.91 0.83 17.51
C LYS A 36 -11.00 1.66 18.19
N ARG A 37 -10.66 2.42 19.24
CA ARG A 37 -11.61 3.31 19.92
C ARG A 37 -12.16 4.39 18.99
N MET A 38 -11.32 5.01 18.16
CA MET A 38 -11.77 6.01 17.20
C MET A 38 -12.73 5.41 16.18
N VAL A 39 -12.44 4.21 15.66
CA VAL A 39 -13.35 3.49 14.75
C VAL A 39 -14.68 3.15 15.42
N LEU A 40 -14.68 2.81 16.70
CA LEU A 40 -15.90 2.53 17.47
C LEU A 40 -16.77 3.78 17.70
N ILE A 41 -16.15 4.93 17.96
CA ILE A 41 -16.85 6.18 18.32
C ILE A 41 -17.23 6.99 17.08
N ASP A 42 -16.27 7.25 16.18
CA ASP A 42 -16.44 8.08 14.99
C ASP A 42 -16.96 7.28 13.78
N GLY A 43 -17.00 5.95 13.91
CA GLY A 43 -17.37 5.02 12.87
C GLY A 43 -16.20 4.68 11.94
N PRO A 44 -16.35 3.60 11.14
CA PRO A 44 -15.24 3.03 10.37
C PRO A 44 -14.84 3.88 9.15
N LYS A 45 -15.64 4.88 8.78
CA LYS A 45 -15.29 5.89 7.76
C LYS A 45 -14.03 6.68 8.14
N VAL A 46 -13.66 6.75 9.42
CA VAL A 46 -12.42 7.40 9.87
C VAL A 46 -11.18 6.82 9.17
N LEU A 47 -11.20 5.53 8.79
CA LEU A 47 -10.12 4.84 8.07
C LEU A 47 -10.01 5.22 6.59
N LYS A 48 -11.00 5.92 6.03
CA LYS A 48 -10.99 6.41 4.63
C LYS A 48 -10.40 7.82 4.52
N SER A 49 -9.92 8.39 5.62
CA SER A 49 -9.43 9.77 5.65
C SER A 49 -8.13 9.92 4.86
N THR A 50 -7.87 11.14 4.39
CA THR A 50 -6.59 11.52 3.79
C THR A 50 -5.97 12.66 4.59
N ASN A 51 -4.66 12.64 4.77
CA ASN A 51 -3.94 13.72 5.43
C ASN A 51 -3.72 14.91 4.46
N GLN A 52 -3.01 15.94 4.93
CA GLN A 52 -2.70 17.15 4.14
C GLN A 52 -1.86 16.87 2.88
N SER A 53 -1.13 15.74 2.84
CA SER A 53 -0.34 15.29 1.69
C SER A 53 -1.14 14.37 0.75
N HIS A 54 -2.47 14.32 0.90
CA HIS A 54 -3.37 13.42 0.18
C HIS A 54 -3.09 11.92 0.36
N GLU A 55 -2.42 11.57 1.45
CA GLU A 55 -2.10 10.19 1.77
C GLU A 55 -3.25 9.54 2.55
N THR A 56 -3.65 8.34 2.15
CA THR A 56 -4.71 7.58 2.82
C THR A 56 -4.23 7.06 4.18
N THR A 57 -5.16 6.79 5.09
CA THR A 57 -4.86 6.16 6.38
C THR A 57 -4.05 4.86 6.23
N LEU A 58 -4.34 4.04 5.20
CA LEU A 58 -3.61 2.80 4.92
C LEU A 58 -2.16 3.08 4.48
N LEU A 59 -1.95 4.01 3.54
CA LEU A 59 -0.59 4.37 3.08
C LEU A 59 0.26 4.89 4.24
N HIS A 60 -0.33 5.76 5.08
CA HIS A 60 0.35 6.30 6.26
C HIS A 60 0.73 5.19 7.24
N ALA A 61 -0.17 4.25 7.51
CA ALA A 61 0.12 3.09 8.37
C ALA A 61 1.25 2.20 7.82
N ILE A 62 1.30 2.01 6.49
CA ILE A 62 2.39 1.26 5.83
C ILE A 62 3.73 2.00 5.97
N LYS A 63 3.76 3.34 5.81
CA LYS A 63 4.97 4.13 6.05
C LYS A 63 5.50 4.02 7.47
N GLU A 64 4.60 4.04 8.45
CA GLU A 64 4.96 3.88 9.87
C GLU A 64 5.37 2.43 10.20
N GLY A 65 5.07 1.46 9.35
CA GLY A 65 5.52 0.06 9.47
C GLY A 65 4.86 -0.73 10.60
N ASN A 66 3.84 -0.19 11.26
CA ASN A 66 3.15 -0.89 12.36
C ASN A 66 2.20 -1.98 11.81
N GLN A 67 2.69 -3.21 11.79
CA GLN A 67 1.98 -4.37 11.21
C GLN A 67 0.60 -4.63 11.84
N GLU A 68 0.42 -4.41 13.15
CA GLU A 68 -0.87 -4.63 13.80
C GLU A 68 -1.93 -3.62 13.34
N ILE A 69 -1.52 -2.36 13.19
CA ILE A 69 -2.39 -1.29 12.67
C ILE A 69 -2.72 -1.55 11.20
N ILE A 70 -1.72 -1.89 10.38
CA ILE A 70 -1.91 -2.23 8.96
C ILE A 70 -2.93 -3.36 8.81
N LYS A 71 -2.73 -4.45 9.56
CA LYS A 71 -3.65 -5.59 9.58
C LYS A 71 -5.07 -5.16 9.95
N TYR A 72 -5.24 -4.41 11.03
CA TYR A 72 -6.56 -3.94 11.46
C TYR A 72 -7.25 -3.08 10.41
N ILE A 73 -6.50 -2.20 9.73
CA ILE A 73 -7.04 -1.34 8.67
C ILE A 73 -7.49 -2.18 7.47
N ILE A 74 -6.67 -3.12 7.01
CA ILE A 74 -6.99 -3.99 5.86
C ILE A 74 -8.20 -4.88 6.17
N GLU A 75 -8.25 -5.50 7.35
CA GLU A 75 -9.34 -6.38 7.80
C GLU A 75 -10.66 -5.63 8.02
N SER A 76 -10.65 -4.29 8.09
CA SER A 76 -11.89 -3.51 8.20
C SER A 76 -12.72 -3.51 6.90
N GLU A 77 -12.13 -3.91 5.76
CA GLU A 77 -12.72 -3.91 4.41
C GLU A 77 -13.28 -2.55 3.94
N GLN A 78 -12.97 -1.47 4.67
CA GLN A 78 -13.49 -0.15 4.37
C GLN A 78 -12.53 0.67 3.52
N VAL A 79 -11.28 0.25 3.37
CA VAL A 79 -10.26 1.05 2.69
C VAL A 79 -10.08 0.62 1.24
N ASP A 80 -9.79 1.60 0.37
CA ASP A 80 -9.38 1.33 -1.00
C ASP A 80 -7.91 0.89 -1.01
N LEU A 81 -7.68 -0.40 -1.25
CA LEU A 81 -6.35 -1.01 -1.28
C LEU A 81 -5.52 -0.62 -2.52
N ASN A 82 -6.13 0.05 -3.49
CA ASN A 82 -5.51 0.43 -4.76
C ASN A 82 -5.33 1.95 -4.88
N LYS A 83 -5.79 2.73 -3.89
CA LYS A 83 -5.66 4.19 -3.92
C LYS A 83 -4.20 4.60 -3.83
N ALA A 84 -3.69 5.17 -4.91
CA ALA A 84 -2.33 5.66 -4.98
C ALA A 84 -2.08 6.92 -4.12
N SER A 85 -0.85 7.02 -3.61
CA SER A 85 -0.30 8.22 -2.96
C SER A 85 -0.06 9.35 -3.97
N SER A 86 0.36 10.52 -3.48
CA SER A 86 0.82 11.64 -4.32
C SER A 86 2.01 11.31 -5.23
N TRP A 87 2.75 10.25 -4.93
CA TRP A 87 3.85 9.72 -5.75
C TRP A 87 3.39 8.60 -6.70
N HIS A 88 2.07 8.46 -6.90
CA HIS A 88 1.43 7.40 -7.67
C HIS A 88 1.62 5.98 -7.11
N LEU A 89 2.34 5.80 -5.99
CA LEU A 89 2.52 4.50 -5.34
C LEU A 89 1.22 4.00 -4.70
N THR A 90 0.78 2.80 -5.10
CA THR A 90 -0.27 2.05 -4.41
C THR A 90 0.24 1.50 -3.07
N PRO A 91 -0.66 1.10 -2.15
CA PRO A 91 -0.28 0.41 -0.91
C PRO A 91 0.65 -0.79 -1.13
N LEU A 92 0.37 -1.60 -2.16
CA LEU A 92 1.20 -2.78 -2.49
C LEU A 92 2.58 -2.39 -3.00
N MET A 93 2.68 -1.35 -3.83
CA MET A 93 3.96 -0.83 -4.32
C MET A 93 4.81 -0.25 -3.19
N LEU A 94 4.19 0.49 -2.28
CA LEU A 94 4.88 1.05 -1.14
C LEU A 94 5.40 -0.06 -0.21
N ALA A 95 4.55 -1.04 0.13
CA ALA A 95 4.96 -2.20 0.93
C ALA A 95 6.09 -2.99 0.26
N ALA A 96 6.04 -3.15 -1.07
CA ALA A 96 7.11 -3.79 -1.82
C ALA A 96 8.41 -2.99 -1.75
N LYS A 97 8.37 -1.68 -2.00
CA LYS A 97 9.53 -0.78 -1.93
C LYS A 97 10.19 -0.78 -0.55
N GLU A 98 9.39 -0.78 0.53
CA GLU A 98 9.86 -0.75 1.93
C GLU A 98 10.20 -2.14 2.50
N ASN A 99 10.23 -3.19 1.68
CA ASN A 99 10.53 -4.58 2.09
C ASN A 99 9.59 -5.16 3.17
N GLN A 100 8.29 -4.84 3.13
CA GLN A 100 7.31 -5.29 4.13
C GLN A 100 6.55 -6.53 3.63
N ILE A 101 7.19 -7.71 3.65
CA ILE A 101 6.61 -8.94 3.09
C ILE A 101 5.28 -9.34 3.75
N GLU A 102 5.13 -9.18 5.07
CA GLU A 102 3.88 -9.47 5.78
C GLU A 102 2.75 -8.58 5.28
N THR A 103 3.03 -7.29 5.07
CA THR A 103 2.07 -6.33 4.49
C THR A 103 1.73 -6.69 3.05
N VAL A 104 2.71 -7.09 2.23
CA VAL A 104 2.47 -7.59 0.86
C VAL A 104 1.53 -8.80 0.89
N LYS A 105 1.82 -9.81 1.73
CA LYS A 105 0.98 -11.00 1.91
C LYS A 105 -0.45 -10.64 2.34
N LEU A 106 -0.60 -9.69 3.27
CA LEU A 106 -1.91 -9.21 3.72
C LEU A 106 -2.70 -8.51 2.60
N LEU A 107 -2.06 -7.61 1.86
CA LEU A 107 -2.69 -6.87 0.76
C LEU A 107 -3.12 -7.80 -0.38
N VAL A 108 -2.26 -8.76 -0.76
CA VAL A 108 -2.58 -9.79 -1.76
C VAL A 108 -3.76 -10.65 -1.31
N LYS A 109 -3.76 -11.11 -0.05
CA LYS A 109 -4.87 -11.89 0.53
C LYS A 109 -6.18 -11.09 0.52
N ALA A 110 -6.10 -9.79 0.75
CA ALA A 110 -7.23 -8.87 0.67
C ALA A 110 -7.61 -8.46 -0.77
N LYS A 111 -7.04 -9.12 -1.79
CA LYS A 111 -7.31 -8.92 -3.23
C LYS A 111 -6.94 -7.52 -3.73
N ALA A 112 -5.89 -6.90 -3.17
CA ALA A 112 -5.27 -5.73 -3.79
C ALA A 112 -4.81 -6.07 -5.22
N ASN A 113 -4.91 -5.12 -6.14
CA ASN A 113 -4.55 -5.34 -7.53
C ASN A 113 -3.02 -5.35 -7.69
N ILE A 114 -2.47 -6.53 -7.97
CA ILE A 114 -1.04 -6.76 -8.14
C ILE A 114 -0.48 -6.27 -9.48
N HIS A 115 -1.35 -5.94 -10.43
CA HIS A 115 -0.97 -5.53 -11.80
C HIS A 115 -0.97 -4.01 -12.00
N ILE A 116 -1.25 -3.21 -10.96
CA ILE A 116 -1.13 -1.76 -11.09
C ILE A 116 0.34 -1.41 -11.35
N VAL A 117 0.54 -0.50 -12.29
CA VAL A 117 1.84 0.09 -12.61
C VAL A 117 1.77 1.59 -12.32
N LEU A 118 2.89 2.18 -11.90
CA LEU A 118 2.97 3.64 -11.82
C LEU A 118 2.81 4.21 -13.22
N ASP A 119 1.91 5.18 -13.37
CA ASP A 119 1.95 6.12 -14.47
C ASP A 119 3.13 7.06 -14.23
N THR A 120 4.36 6.56 -14.39
CA THR A 120 5.51 7.46 -14.51
C THR A 120 5.28 8.22 -15.80
N PHE A 121 5.15 9.55 -15.65
CA PHE A 121 5.01 10.56 -16.70
C PHE A 121 5.21 10.03 -18.12
N LYS A 122 4.30 10.37 -19.05
CA LYS A 122 4.56 10.46 -20.50
C LYS A 122 5.95 11.08 -20.75
N LEU A 123 7.00 10.28 -20.71
CA LEU A 123 8.39 10.71 -20.85
C LEU A 123 8.75 10.39 -22.30
N GLY A 124 8.18 11.17 -23.22
CA GLY A 124 8.32 10.96 -24.67
C GLY A 124 7.66 9.68 -25.19
N ASP A 125 7.73 9.49 -26.51
CA ASP A 125 7.11 8.37 -27.26
C ASP A 125 7.69 6.97 -26.94
N TRP A 126 8.36 6.81 -25.81
CA TRP A 126 8.97 5.55 -25.38
C TRP A 126 7.94 4.66 -24.68
N ILE A 127 7.71 3.48 -25.24
CA ILE A 127 6.91 2.44 -24.60
C ILE A 127 7.75 1.83 -23.48
N GLN A 128 7.48 2.22 -22.23
CA GLN A 128 8.09 1.56 -21.08
C GLN A 128 7.62 0.09 -21.00
N PRO A 129 8.49 -0.85 -20.57
CA PRO A 129 8.08 -2.24 -20.45
C PRO A 129 6.88 -2.34 -19.49
N PRO A 130 5.92 -3.24 -19.77
CA PRO A 130 4.59 -3.29 -19.14
C PRO A 130 4.58 -3.53 -17.62
N ASN A 131 5.76 -3.71 -17.00
CA ASN A 131 5.97 -3.97 -15.59
C ASN A 131 7.06 -3.09 -14.95
N SER A 132 7.60 -2.08 -15.66
CA SER A 132 8.73 -1.25 -15.18
C SER A 132 8.51 -0.65 -13.79
N HIS A 133 7.25 -0.41 -13.41
CA HIS A 133 6.90 0.23 -12.16
C HIS A 133 5.73 -0.46 -11.43
N SER A 134 5.71 -1.78 -11.41
CA SER A 134 4.78 -2.58 -10.58
C SER A 134 5.38 -2.84 -9.19
N ALA A 135 4.58 -3.39 -8.25
CA ALA A 135 5.11 -3.83 -6.96
C ALA A 135 6.24 -4.86 -7.12
N PHE A 136 6.17 -5.72 -8.14
CA PHE A 136 7.22 -6.70 -8.45
C PHE A 136 8.52 -6.03 -8.91
N SER A 137 8.45 -5.02 -9.79
CA SER A 137 9.68 -4.35 -10.27
C SER A 137 10.30 -3.44 -9.22
N LEU A 138 9.49 -2.86 -8.32
CA LEU A 138 10.03 -2.15 -7.16
C LEU A 138 10.72 -3.12 -6.20
N ALA A 139 10.15 -4.30 -5.94
CA ALA A 139 10.85 -5.33 -5.17
C ALA A 139 12.19 -5.71 -5.83
N ASP A 140 12.21 -5.83 -7.17
CA ASP A 140 13.43 -6.13 -7.91
C ASP A 140 14.48 -5.02 -7.87
N GLN A 141 14.07 -3.78 -8.14
CA GLN A 141 14.95 -2.61 -8.14
C GLN A 141 15.66 -2.42 -6.79
N TYR A 142 14.99 -2.74 -5.69
CA TYR A 142 15.52 -2.59 -4.33
C TYR A 142 16.11 -3.89 -3.75
N GLY A 143 16.11 -5.00 -4.50
CA GLY A 143 16.74 -6.26 -4.11
C GLY A 143 15.94 -7.13 -3.12
N HIS A 144 14.62 -6.95 -3.05
CA HIS A 144 13.73 -7.64 -2.10
C HIS A 144 13.29 -9.01 -2.64
N SER A 145 14.20 -9.98 -2.65
CA SER A 145 14.00 -11.30 -3.25
C SER A 145 12.78 -12.06 -2.70
N GLU A 146 12.51 -12.00 -1.39
CA GLU A 146 11.36 -12.72 -0.79
C GLU A 146 10.02 -12.23 -1.36
N ILE A 147 9.89 -10.93 -1.58
CA ILE A 147 8.68 -10.33 -2.16
C ILE A 147 8.54 -10.72 -3.63
N LYS A 148 9.64 -10.79 -4.38
CA LYS A 148 9.63 -11.28 -5.76
C LYS A 148 9.15 -12.73 -5.82
N GLU A 149 9.77 -13.62 -5.06
CA GLU A 149 9.44 -15.04 -5.01
C GLU A 149 7.97 -15.27 -4.63
N TYR A 150 7.42 -14.41 -3.76
CA TYR A 150 6.01 -14.46 -3.40
C TYR A 150 5.07 -13.97 -4.52
N LEU A 151 5.40 -12.87 -5.20
CA LEU A 151 4.55 -12.26 -6.22
C LEU A 151 4.66 -12.94 -7.60
N GLU A 152 5.81 -13.51 -7.94
CA GLU A 152 6.09 -14.17 -9.22
C GLU A 152 5.03 -15.19 -9.65
N PRO A 153 4.68 -16.21 -8.83
CA PRO A 153 3.66 -17.18 -9.22
C PRO A 153 2.26 -16.56 -9.34
N LEU A 154 1.96 -15.52 -8.56
CA LEU A 154 0.66 -14.86 -8.54
C LEU A 154 0.42 -14.01 -9.79
N LEU A 155 1.49 -13.49 -10.37
CA LEU A 155 1.45 -12.74 -11.62
C LEU A 155 1.37 -13.65 -12.86
N GLY A 156 1.50 -14.98 -12.67
CA GLY A 156 1.53 -15.96 -13.75
C GLY A 156 2.86 -16.01 -14.51
N PHE A 157 3.94 -15.48 -13.91
CA PHE A 157 5.30 -15.64 -14.42
C PHE A 157 5.81 -17.00 -13.98
N THR A 158 5.54 -18.05 -14.77
CA THR A 158 6.34 -19.27 -14.63
C THR A 158 7.71 -19.04 -15.29
N PRO A 159 8.81 -19.59 -14.77
CA PRO A 159 10.12 -19.52 -15.43
C PRO A 159 10.09 -20.09 -16.88
N ASP A 160 9.19 -21.04 -17.12
CA ASP A 160 8.88 -21.62 -18.44
C ASP A 160 7.90 -20.80 -19.29
N SER A 161 7.41 -19.66 -18.81
CA SER A 161 6.36 -18.92 -19.50
C SER A 161 6.88 -18.42 -20.84
N SER A 162 6.24 -18.92 -21.91
CA SER A 162 6.47 -18.49 -23.29
C SER A 162 6.45 -16.97 -23.44
N ARG A 163 5.82 -16.24 -22.51
CA ARG A 163 5.79 -14.78 -22.41
C ARG A 163 7.14 -14.16 -22.04
N LEU A 164 7.94 -14.75 -21.14
CA LEU A 164 9.29 -14.28 -20.82
C LEU A 164 10.25 -14.51 -22.00
N GLN A 165 10.08 -15.63 -22.70
CA GLN A 165 10.78 -15.92 -23.95
C GLN A 165 10.35 -14.97 -25.09
N LEU A 166 9.06 -14.66 -25.20
CA LEU A 166 8.52 -13.68 -26.14
C LEU A 166 9.04 -12.27 -25.82
N LEU A 167 9.12 -11.91 -24.53
CA LEU A 167 9.64 -10.62 -24.08
C LEU A 167 11.13 -10.50 -24.41
N LYS A 168 11.92 -11.54 -24.13
CA LYS A 168 13.35 -11.61 -24.49
C LYS A 168 13.55 -11.53 -26.01
N GLN A 169 12.72 -12.23 -26.79
CA GLN A 169 12.76 -12.15 -28.26
C GLN A 169 12.36 -10.77 -28.78
N HIS A 170 11.32 -10.17 -28.23
CA HIS A 170 10.85 -8.85 -28.64
C HIS A 170 11.87 -7.75 -28.29
N VAL A 171 12.41 -7.78 -27.06
CA VAL A 171 13.49 -6.88 -26.62
C VAL A 171 14.71 -7.05 -27.52
N LYS A 172 15.13 -8.29 -27.79
CA LYS A 172 16.24 -8.58 -28.72
C LYS A 172 15.97 -8.02 -30.12
N ALA A 173 14.77 -8.21 -30.66
CA ALA A 173 14.39 -7.69 -31.97
C ALA A 173 14.42 -6.15 -32.01
N LEU A 174 13.96 -5.48 -30.95
CA LEU A 174 14.02 -4.02 -30.84
C LEU A 174 15.46 -3.49 -30.75
N THR A 175 16.35 -4.20 -30.05
CA THR A 175 17.78 -3.88 -29.99
C THR A 175 18.44 -4.07 -31.36
N GLU A 176 18.16 -5.18 -32.05
CA GLU A 176 18.70 -5.46 -33.40
C GLU A 176 18.19 -4.45 -34.45
N MET A 177 16.98 -3.94 -34.29
CA MET A 177 16.41 -2.88 -35.14
C MET A 177 16.91 -1.47 -34.78
N GLY A 178 17.80 -1.32 -33.78
CA GLY A 178 18.38 -0.05 -33.38
C GLY A 178 17.46 0.84 -32.54
N TYR A 179 16.31 0.33 -32.10
CA TYR A 179 15.34 1.06 -31.26
C TYR A 179 15.68 1.00 -29.76
N MET A 180 16.60 0.13 -29.35
CA MET A 180 17.09 0.01 -27.96
C MET A 180 18.62 -0.07 -27.96
N SER A 181 19.30 0.69 -27.09
CA SER A 181 20.75 0.55 -26.91
C SER A 181 21.09 -0.79 -26.25
N HIS A 182 22.21 -1.41 -26.64
CA HIS A 182 22.66 -2.70 -26.10
C HIS A 182 22.84 -2.69 -24.56
N ASP A 183 23.06 -1.51 -23.96
CA ASP A 183 23.27 -1.33 -22.52
C ASP A 183 21.99 -1.38 -21.67
N LEU A 184 20.79 -1.41 -22.30
CA LEU A 184 19.50 -1.51 -21.62
C LEU A 184 18.89 -2.92 -21.65
N ALA A 185 19.62 -3.91 -22.18
CA ALA A 185 19.24 -5.30 -22.02
C ALA A 185 19.27 -5.65 -20.52
N TYR A 186 18.11 -5.99 -19.96
CA TYR A 186 17.93 -6.40 -18.56
C TYR A 186 19.13 -7.21 -18.03
N PRO A 187 19.78 -6.78 -16.92
CA PRO A 187 20.87 -7.52 -16.30
C PRO A 187 20.28 -8.69 -15.51
N TYR A 188 19.78 -9.70 -16.21
CA TYR A 188 19.50 -11.02 -15.64
C TYR A 188 20.50 -11.99 -16.26
N ASN A 189 21.73 -11.96 -15.73
CA ASN A 189 22.68 -13.05 -15.82
C ASN A 189 22.63 -13.86 -14.53
#